data_AF-A0A1I7XKD5-F1
#
_entry.id   AF-A0A1I7XKD5-F1
#
_cell.length_a   1.000
_cell.length_b   1.000
_cell.length_c   1.000
_cell.angle_alpha   90.00
_cell.angle_beta   90.00
_cell.angle_gamma   90.00
#
_symmetry.space_group_name_H-M   'P 1'
#
loop_
_entity.id
_entity.type
_entity.pdbx_description
1 polymer ?
#
loop_
_entity_poly.entity_id
_entity_poly.type
_entity_poly.pdbx_seq_one_letter_code
_entity_poly.pdbx_strand_id
1 'polypeptide(L)'
;MTVHRTVKRYQELGTVEDHPRSGRPRSVNTSRIRKMVKKKILRDNKRSMRKMASDLNISPTSMRRIVKDELGFYPYKIRLAHMLTEKMKVNRYEKSNETPKHHSAGPRLEPHT
;
A
#
# COMPACT_ATOMS: atom_id res chain seq x y z
N MET A 1 17.11 37.56 7.09
CA MET A 1 15.76 37.34 7.64
C MET A 1 15.34 38.57 8.42
N THR A 2 14.08 39.00 8.36
CA THR A 2 13.60 40.14 9.15
C THR A 2 12.81 39.66 10.37
N VAL A 3 13.09 40.24 11.55
CA VAL A 3 12.46 39.87 12.83
C VAL A 3 10.93 39.88 12.74
N HIS A 4 10.36 40.89 12.07
CA HIS A 4 8.92 41.00 11.82
C HIS A 4 8.35 39.78 11.08
N ARG A 5 9.05 39.26 10.06
CA ARG A 5 8.60 38.05 9.33
C ARG A 5 8.61 36.81 10.21
N THR A 6 9.52 36.73 11.18
CA THR A 6 9.60 35.59 12.12
C THR A 6 8.49 35.65 13.16
N VAL A 7 8.24 36.83 13.74
CA VAL A 7 7.16 37.05 14.72
C VAL A 7 5.79 36.76 14.09
N LYS A 8 5.53 37.28 12.88
CA LYS A 8 4.29 37.01 12.13
C LYS A 8 4.10 35.51 11.88
N ARG A 9 5.16 34.82 11.47
CA ARG A 9 5.14 33.38 11.22
C ARG A 9 4.81 32.56 12.47
N TYR A 10 5.41 32.94 13.59
CA TYR A 10 5.19 32.29 14.88
C TYR A 10 3.75 32.50 15.38
N GLN A 11 3.19 33.69 15.17
CA GLN A 11 1.78 33.97 15.47
C GLN A 11 0.81 33.13 14.61
N GLU A 12 1.15 32.85 13.35
CA GLU A 12 0.32 32.06 12.43
C GLU A 12 0.42 30.54 12.68
N LEU A 13 1.63 30.00 12.88
CA LEU A 13 1.88 28.56 12.97
C LEU A 13 2.03 28.03 14.40
N GLY A 14 2.29 28.90 15.38
CA GLY A 14 2.63 28.52 16.75
C GLY A 14 3.95 27.75 16.88
N THR A 15 4.77 27.72 15.83
CA THR A 15 6.04 26.98 15.78
C THR A 15 7.14 27.87 15.21
N VAL A 16 8.40 27.55 15.57
CA VAL A 16 9.60 28.26 15.08
C VAL A 16 10.01 27.76 13.69
N GLU A 17 9.44 26.64 13.24
CA GLU A 17 9.75 26.00 11.97
C GLU A 17 9.39 26.87 10.75
N ASP A 18 10.07 26.58 9.64
CA ASP A 18 9.73 27.18 8.35
C ASP A 18 8.34 26.72 7.88
N HIS A 19 7.62 27.61 7.20
CA HIS A 19 6.42 27.21 6.48
C HIS A 19 6.74 26.11 5.47
N PRO A 20 5.84 25.12 5.28
CA PRO A 20 5.99 24.17 4.20
C PRO A 20 6.09 24.92 2.88
N ARG A 21 7.18 24.69 2.15
CA ARG A 21 7.40 25.36 0.87
C ARG A 21 6.33 24.92 -0.11
N SER A 22 5.71 25.89 -0.79
CA SER A 22 4.85 25.61 -1.93
C SER A 22 5.73 25.08 -3.08
N GLY A 23 5.73 23.75 -3.25
CA GLY A 23 6.42 23.10 -4.36
C GLY A 23 5.64 23.25 -5.67
N ARG A 24 6.29 22.92 -6.80
CA ARG A 24 5.62 22.86 -8.12
C ARG A 24 4.52 21.78 -8.10
N PRO A 25 3.32 22.07 -8.62
CA PRO A 25 2.25 21.08 -8.71
C PRO A 25 2.68 19.90 -9.60
N ARG A 26 2.28 18.69 -9.19
CA ARG A 26 2.57 17.46 -9.95
C ARG A 26 1.64 17.36 -11.15
N SER A 27 2.20 17.25 -12.36
CA SER A 27 1.43 17.14 -13.61
C SER A 27 0.86 15.74 -13.85
N VAL A 28 1.67 14.70 -13.65
CA VAL A 28 1.31 13.31 -13.94
C VAL A 28 0.79 12.58 -12.72
N ASN A 29 1.41 12.80 -11.55
CA ASN A 29 1.05 12.11 -10.33
C ASN A 29 -0.04 12.88 -9.56
N THR A 30 -1.20 13.00 -10.19
CA THR A 30 -2.39 13.65 -9.63
C THR A 30 -3.21 12.65 -8.81
N SER A 31 -4.04 13.14 -7.89
CA SER A 31 -4.98 12.31 -7.11
C SER A 31 -5.92 11.49 -8.01
N ARG A 32 -6.36 12.08 -9.13
CA ARG A 32 -7.19 11.40 -10.15
C ARG A 32 -6.47 10.21 -10.76
N ILE A 33 -5.23 10.40 -11.23
CA ILE A 33 -4.44 9.33 -11.83
C ILE A 33 -4.14 8.23 -10.81
N ARG A 34 -3.77 8.58 -9.57
CA ARG A 34 -3.57 7.61 -8.48
C ARG A 34 -4.81 6.74 -8.26
N LYS A 35 -6.00 7.34 -8.19
CA LYS A 35 -7.28 6.61 -8.05
C LYS A 35 -7.55 5.68 -9.24
N MET A 36 -7.31 6.13 -10.47
CA MET A 36 -7.50 5.29 -11.66
C MET A 36 -6.53 4.11 -11.70
N VAL A 37 -5.25 4.33 -11.41
CA VAL A 37 -4.24 3.26 -11.36
C VAL A 37 -4.59 2.24 -10.29
N LYS A 38 -4.97 2.69 -9.08
CA LYS A 38 -5.42 1.80 -8.00
C LYS A 38 -6.60 0.92 -8.43
N LYS A 39 -7.62 1.51 -9.07
CA LYS A 39 -8.77 0.75 -9.59
C LYS A 39 -8.36 -0.27 -10.66
N LYS A 40 -7.46 0.08 -11.58
CA LYS A 40 -6.97 -0.85 -12.62
C LYS A 40 -6.24 -2.05 -12.01
N ILE A 41 -5.37 -1.82 -11.02
CA ILE A 41 -4.63 -2.89 -10.34
C ILE A 41 -5.57 -3.82 -9.57
N LEU A 42 -6.56 -3.27 -8.86
CA LEU A 42 -7.52 -4.08 -8.10
C LEU A 42 -8.42 -4.92 -9.01
N ARG A 43 -8.69 -4.45 -10.23
CA ARG A 43 -9.46 -5.20 -11.23
C ARG A 43 -8.64 -6.33 -11.87
N ASP A 44 -7.39 -6.05 -12.23
CA ASP A 44 -6.47 -7.02 -12.82
C ASP A 44 -5.04 -6.78 -12.33
N ASN A 45 -4.67 -7.51 -11.28
CA ASN A 45 -3.37 -7.41 -10.64
C ASN A 45 -2.25 -8.13 -11.43
N LYS A 46 -2.59 -8.90 -12.46
CA LYS A 46 -1.63 -9.58 -13.34
C LYS A 46 -1.19 -8.69 -14.50
N ARG A 47 -1.87 -7.55 -14.70
CA ARG A 47 -1.59 -6.64 -15.80
C ARG A 47 -0.24 -5.94 -15.66
N SER A 48 0.51 -5.90 -16.76
CA SER A 48 1.79 -5.19 -16.81
C SER A 48 1.63 -3.68 -16.62
N MET A 49 2.50 -3.09 -15.78
CA MET A 49 2.62 -1.64 -15.60
C MET A 49 2.88 -0.90 -16.92
N ARG A 50 3.61 -1.50 -17.88
CA ARG A 50 3.86 -0.87 -19.19
C ARG A 50 2.57 -0.70 -19.98
N LYS A 51 1.71 -1.72 -20.01
CA LYS A 51 0.40 -1.65 -20.69
C LYS A 51 -0.50 -0.61 -20.02
N MET A 52 -0.53 -0.56 -18.69
CA MET A 52 -1.28 0.49 -17.97
C MET A 52 -0.74 1.90 -18.25
N ALA A 53 0.57 2.04 -18.44
CA ALA A 53 1.21 3.31 -18.75
C ALA A 53 0.79 3.79 -20.15
N SER A 54 0.80 2.90 -21.14
CA SER A 54 0.29 3.16 -22.49
C SER A 54 -1.19 3.55 -22.48
N ASP A 55 -2.05 2.80 -21.77
CA ASP A 55 -3.49 3.14 -21.69
C ASP A 55 -3.77 4.54 -21.14
N LEU A 56 -2.91 5.03 -20.23
CA LEU A 56 -3.10 6.31 -19.55
C LEU A 56 -2.24 7.41 -20.17
N ASN A 57 -1.48 7.13 -21.23
CA ASN A 57 -0.50 8.03 -21.85
C ASN A 57 0.50 8.62 -20.83
N ILE A 58 0.99 7.77 -19.93
CA ILE A 58 1.96 8.13 -18.89
C ILE A 58 3.28 7.43 -19.18
N SER A 59 4.41 8.06 -18.85
CA SER A 59 5.70 7.38 -18.96
C SER A 59 5.77 6.14 -18.05
N PRO A 60 6.40 5.03 -18.49
CA PRO A 60 6.55 3.84 -17.67
C PRO A 60 7.25 4.08 -16.32
N THR A 61 8.16 5.05 -16.28
CA THR A 61 8.86 5.48 -15.05
C THR A 61 7.92 6.15 -14.06
N SER A 62 7.07 7.07 -14.52
CA SER A 62 6.05 7.71 -13.70
C SER A 62 5.02 6.71 -13.18
N MET A 63 4.59 5.77 -14.03
CA MET A 63 3.71 4.68 -13.61
C MET A 63 4.32 3.87 -12.48
N ARG A 64 5.60 3.49 -12.60
CA ARG A 64 6.30 2.74 -11.55
C ARG A 64 6.38 3.51 -10.23
N ARG A 65 6.68 4.81 -10.27
CA ARG A 65 6.70 5.68 -9.09
C ARG A 65 5.32 5.77 -8.43
N ILE A 66 4.27 5.93 -9.23
CA ILE A 66 2.89 5.94 -8.70
C ILE A 66 2.56 4.62 -7.99
N VAL A 67 2.86 3.48 -8.62
CA VAL A 67 2.53 2.17 -8.04
C VAL A 67 3.33 1.90 -6.77
N LYS A 68 4.64 2.18 -6.77
CA LYS A 68 5.53 1.87 -5.64
C LYS A 68 5.42 2.90 -4.53
N ASP A 69 5.65 4.18 -4.85
CA ASP A 69 5.90 5.21 -3.85
C ASP A 69 4.60 5.82 -3.32
N GLU A 70 3.56 5.90 -4.16
CA GLU A 70 2.28 6.52 -3.77
C GLU A 70 1.22 5.53 -3.34
N LEU A 71 1.17 4.36 -4.01
CA LEU A 71 0.19 3.32 -3.71
C LEU A 71 0.74 2.21 -2.82
N GLY A 72 2.07 2.10 -2.66
CA GLY A 72 2.69 1.08 -1.82
C GLY A 72 2.53 -0.35 -2.37
N PHE A 73 2.23 -0.53 -3.65
CA PHE A 73 2.06 -1.85 -4.23
C PHE A 73 3.39 -2.42 -4.72
N TYR A 74 3.59 -3.71 -4.41
CA TYR A 74 4.77 -4.47 -4.80
C TYR A 74 4.36 -5.68 -5.66
N PRO A 75 5.15 -6.02 -6.69
CA PRO A 75 4.90 -7.20 -7.49
C PRO A 75 5.21 -8.45 -6.65
N TYR A 76 4.19 -9.26 -6.38
CA TYR A 76 4.35 -10.57 -5.77
C TYR A 76 4.18 -11.67 -6.80
N LYS A 77 4.97 -12.75 -6.66
CA LYS A 77 4.81 -13.94 -7.48
C LYS A 77 3.63 -14.76 -6.92
N ILE A 78 2.56 -14.86 -7.71
CA ILE A 78 1.42 -15.71 -7.37
C ILE A 78 1.90 -17.16 -7.37
N ARG A 79 1.72 -17.87 -6.24
CA ARG A 79 2.01 -19.30 -6.14
C ARG A 79 0.81 -20.09 -6.65
N LEU A 80 1.09 -21.14 -7.42
CA LEU A 80 0.06 -22.10 -7.81
C LEU A 80 -0.30 -22.95 -6.58
N ALA A 81 -1.58 -23.03 -6.28
CA ALA A 81 -2.13 -23.92 -5.26
C ALA A 81 -3.16 -24.83 -5.91
N HIS A 82 -3.44 -25.99 -5.28
CA HIS A 82 -4.50 -26.86 -5.75
C HIS A 82 -5.84 -26.14 -5.66
N MET A 83 -6.58 -26.12 -6.78
CA MET A 83 -7.96 -25.62 -6.81
C MET A 83 -8.83 -26.49 -5.91
N LEU A 84 -9.54 -25.88 -4.96
CA LEU A 84 -10.49 -26.59 -4.10
C LEU A 84 -11.80 -26.81 -4.86
N THR A 85 -12.33 -28.02 -4.79
CA THR A 85 -13.71 -28.30 -5.22
C THR A 85 -14.70 -27.71 -4.21
N GLU A 86 -15.95 -27.49 -4.62
CA GLU A 86 -16.98 -26.95 -3.71
C GLU A 86 -17.17 -27.84 -2.47
N LYS A 87 -17.16 -29.16 -2.65
CA LYS A 87 -17.22 -30.12 -1.53
C LYS A 87 -16.05 -29.94 -0.55
N MET A 88 -14.82 -29.73 -1.07
CA MET A 88 -13.66 -29.48 -0.23
C MET A 88 -13.76 -28.16 0.54
N LYS A 89 -14.39 -27.13 -0.03
CA LYS A 89 -14.61 -25.84 0.65
C LYS A 89 -15.57 -25.99 1.84
N VAL A 90 -16.70 -26.68 1.63
CA VAL A 90 -17.70 -26.93 2.68
C VAL A 90 -17.08 -27.72 3.84
N ASN A 91 -16.45 -28.86 3.53
CA ASN A 91 -15.80 -29.68 4.55
C ASN A 91 -14.72 -28.92 5.34
N ARG A 92 -14.01 -27.99 4.70
CA ARG A 92 -12.97 -27.18 5.36
C ARG A 92 -13.57 -26.14 6.31
N TYR A 93 -14.69 -25.54 5.93
CA TYR A 93 -15.42 -24.58 6.75
C TYR A 93 -15.98 -25.25 8.01
N GLU A 94 -16.62 -26.41 7.85
CA GLU A 94 -17.16 -27.20 8.97
C GLU A 94 -16.04 -27.62 9.94
N LYS A 95 -14.96 -28.23 9.44
CA LYS A 95 -13.81 -28.59 10.27
C LYS A 95 -13.18 -27.41 11.00
N SER A 96 -13.11 -26.23 10.37
CA SER A 96 -12.54 -25.03 10.99
C SER A 96 -13.37 -24.55 12.19
N ASN A 97 -14.68 -24.80 12.19
CA ASN A 97 -15.57 -24.43 13.28
C ASN A 97 -15.53 -25.46 14.42
N GLU A 98 -15.28 -26.73 14.08
CA GLU A 98 -15.16 -27.82 15.05
C GLU A 98 -13.80 -27.85 15.76
N THR A 99 -12.72 -27.39 15.12
CA THR A 99 -11.40 -27.33 15.76
C THR A 99 -11.37 -26.25 16.84
N PRO A 100 -11.15 -26.59 18.13
CA PRO A 100 -11.01 -25.59 19.17
C PRO A 100 -9.73 -24.76 18.93
N LYS A 101 -9.80 -23.45 19.18
CA LYS A 101 -8.67 -22.50 19.05
C LYS A 101 -7.63 -22.69 20.16
N HIS A 102 -7.13 -23.90 20.38
CA HIS A 102 -6.07 -24.13 21.37
C HIS A 102 -4.72 -24.04 20.73
N HIS A 103 -4.08 -22.87 20.81
CA HIS A 103 -2.63 -22.73 20.93
C HIS A 103 -2.37 -21.62 21.97
N SER A 104 -2.63 -21.91 23.24
CA SER A 104 -1.82 -21.28 24.29
C SER A 104 -0.41 -21.82 24.11
N ALA A 105 0.55 -20.94 23.87
CA ALA A 105 1.97 -21.31 23.86
C ALA A 105 2.27 -22.07 25.16
N GLY A 106 2.59 -23.36 25.05
CA GLY A 106 3.10 -24.12 26.18
C GLY A 106 4.42 -23.51 26.65
N PRO A 107 4.73 -23.51 27.96
CA PRO A 107 5.96 -22.91 28.46
C PRO A 107 7.17 -23.59 27.82
N ARG A 108 8.12 -22.77 27.33
CA ARG A 108 9.41 -23.23 26.83
C ARG A 108 10.10 -23.95 27.98
N LEU A 109 10.35 -25.25 27.84
CA LEU A 109 11.16 -26.00 28.79
C LEU A 109 12.55 -25.34 28.84
N GLU A 110 12.91 -24.80 30.01
CA GLU A 110 14.24 -24.25 30.25
C GLU A 110 15.28 -25.38 30.15
N PRO A 111 16.44 -25.14 29.51
CA PRO A 111 17.44 -26.18 29.34
C PRO A 111 18.06 -26.54 30.70
N HIS A 112 18.08 -27.84 31.01
CA HIS A 112 18.82 -28.37 32.15
C HIS A 112 20.33 -28.27 31.89
N THR A 113 21.04 -27.63 32.82
CA THR A 113 22.51 -27.63 32.94
C THR A 113 23.05 -29.00 33.31
#